data_AF-A0A3C0R5Z2-F1
#
_entry.id   AF-A0A3C0R5Z2-F1
#
_cell.length_a   1.000
_cell.length_b   1.000
_cell.length_c   1.000
_cell.angle_alpha   90.00
_cell.angle_beta   90.00
_cell.angle_gamma   90.00
#
_symmetry.space_group_name_H-M   'P 1'
#
loop_
_entity.id
_entity.type
_entity.pdbx_description
1 polymer ?
#
loop_
_entity_poly.entity_id
_entity_poly.type
_entity_poly.pdbx_seq_one_letter_code
_entity_poly.pdbx_strand_id
1 'polypeptide(L)'
;MLVLASIVVQPVCTRTDAIAKEANNQNENLDRVNFDTQIECITPDGRVSPVSDSATRLPNAPALMMEEDIISCALQEGETTFIIPLPKAAVLDRFIFINQNASACGEFNIAISNSHLPAGSPKWTQVDGIIPFAHKRLFNLSLLGVEAKYVKLSFHVEKAGRMTRLGLYRDEKEQSGKIAQVAELSAPAEE
;
A
#
# COMPACT_ATOMS: atom_id res chain seq x y z
N MET A 1 -4.94 32.03 56.64
CA MET A 1 -5.25 31.08 55.54
C MET A 1 -5.89 31.86 54.42
N LEU A 2 -5.24 31.95 53.26
CA LEU A 2 -5.77 32.62 52.07
C LEU A 2 -6.10 31.53 51.05
N VAL A 3 -7.36 31.42 50.63
CA VAL A 3 -7.83 30.43 49.65
C VAL A 3 -7.77 31.07 48.26
N LEU A 4 -6.91 30.55 47.38
CA LEU A 4 -6.84 30.98 45.98
C LEU A 4 -7.84 30.15 45.15
N ALA A 5 -8.93 30.77 44.73
CA ALA A 5 -9.86 30.20 43.76
C ALA A 5 -9.32 30.41 42.34
N SER A 6 -9.12 29.32 41.60
CA SER A 6 -8.72 29.36 40.19
C SER A 6 -9.96 29.58 39.31
N ILE A 7 -9.98 30.68 38.55
CA ILE A 7 -10.99 30.93 37.51
C ILE A 7 -10.51 30.28 36.21
N VAL A 8 -11.28 29.30 35.72
CA VAL A 8 -11.15 28.73 34.39
C VAL A 8 -11.88 29.64 33.41
N VAL A 9 -11.14 30.24 32.47
CA VAL A 9 -11.70 30.95 31.32
C VAL A 9 -11.86 29.93 30.19
N GLN A 10 -13.10 29.63 29.79
CA GLN A 10 -13.37 28.91 28.55
C GLN A 10 -13.50 29.91 27.40
N PRO A 11 -12.85 29.68 26.25
CA PRO A 11 -13.15 30.46 25.05
C PRO A 11 -14.39 29.90 24.35
N VAL A 12 -15.43 30.71 24.33
CA VAL A 12 -16.58 30.61 23.42
C VAL A 12 -16.06 30.68 21.99
N CYS A 13 -16.19 29.60 21.22
CA CYS A 13 -16.01 29.65 19.77
C CYS A 13 -17.36 29.97 19.12
N THR A 14 -17.51 31.20 18.67
CA THR A 14 -18.56 31.64 17.75
C THR A 14 -18.31 31.07 16.36
N ARG A 15 -19.36 30.52 15.75
CA ARG A 15 -19.40 30.05 14.37
C ARG A 15 -20.26 31.01 13.57
N THR A 16 -19.70 31.69 12.57
CA THR A 16 -20.43 32.12 11.36
C THR A 16 -19.50 32.49 10.21
N ASP A 17 -19.72 31.77 9.11
CA ASP A 17 -19.52 32.00 7.66
C ASP A 17 -18.66 33.15 7.12
N ALA A 18 -17.81 32.86 6.12
CA ALA A 18 -18.09 33.20 4.70
C ALA A 18 -16.86 33.14 3.75
N ILE A 19 -17.05 32.39 2.67
CA ILE A 19 -16.71 32.68 1.24
C ILE A 19 -15.26 32.58 0.74
N ALA A 20 -15.18 31.82 -0.35
CA ALA A 20 -14.09 31.53 -1.26
C ALA A 20 -13.30 32.74 -1.79
N LYS A 21 -12.01 32.48 -2.05
CA LYS A 21 -11.30 33.03 -3.20
C LYS A 21 -10.42 31.95 -3.85
N GLU A 22 -10.72 31.70 -5.11
CA GLU A 22 -9.82 31.09 -6.09
C GLU A 22 -8.50 31.87 -6.16
N ALA A 23 -7.39 31.15 -6.29
CA ALA A 23 -6.21 31.62 -6.97
C ALA A 23 -5.85 30.58 -8.04
N ASN A 24 -5.93 31.04 -9.28
CA ASN A 24 -5.78 30.29 -10.50
C ASN A 24 -4.31 30.26 -10.95
N ASN A 25 -3.93 29.15 -11.59
CA ASN A 25 -2.77 28.93 -12.47
C ASN A 25 -1.35 29.07 -11.90
N GLN A 26 -0.75 27.91 -11.59
CA GLN A 26 0.55 27.59 -12.17
C GLN A 26 0.43 26.31 -13.00
N ASN A 27 1.16 26.33 -14.09
CA ASN A 27 0.86 25.65 -15.32
C ASN A 27 1.99 24.66 -15.62
N GLU A 28 1.70 23.76 -16.56
CA GLU A 28 2.68 23.10 -17.44
C GLU A 28 3.32 21.81 -16.89
N ASN A 29 2.74 20.69 -17.34
CA ASN A 29 3.39 19.38 -17.49
C ASN A 29 3.64 18.58 -16.19
N LEU A 30 2.58 18.37 -15.41
CA LEU A 30 2.50 17.11 -14.68
C LEU A 30 2.15 16.06 -15.73
N ASP A 31 3.17 15.41 -16.29
CA ASP A 31 3.06 14.11 -16.96
C ASP A 31 1.92 13.36 -16.31
N ARG A 32 0.94 12.90 -17.09
CA ARG A 32 -0.26 12.20 -16.62
C ARG A 32 0.20 11.00 -15.80
N VAL A 33 0.40 11.19 -14.48
CA VAL A 33 0.99 10.20 -13.59
C VAL A 33 0.05 9.01 -13.62
N ASN A 34 0.56 7.90 -14.16
CA ASN A 34 -0.22 6.69 -14.28
C ASN A 34 -0.20 5.96 -12.94
N PHE A 35 -1.10 6.37 -12.05
CA PHE A 35 -1.29 5.81 -10.71
C PHE A 35 -1.58 4.30 -10.71
N ASP A 36 -2.02 3.75 -11.84
CA ASP A 36 -2.23 2.31 -12.03
C ASP A 36 -0.92 1.51 -12.13
N THR A 37 0.23 2.19 -12.18
CA THR A 37 1.55 1.57 -12.40
C THR A 37 2.64 2.00 -11.43
N GLN A 38 2.41 3.05 -10.63
CA GLN A 38 3.43 3.62 -9.75
C GLN A 38 3.02 3.55 -8.29
N ILE A 39 3.96 3.13 -7.44
CA ILE A 39 3.78 3.14 -5.99
C ILE A 39 3.89 4.57 -5.47
N GLU A 40 2.88 4.99 -4.72
CA GLU A 40 2.88 6.26 -4.01
C GLU A 40 3.39 6.05 -2.58
N CYS A 41 4.33 6.89 -2.15
CA CYS A 41 4.75 6.99 -0.75
C CYS A 41 4.41 8.39 -0.24
N ILE A 42 3.62 8.45 0.82
CA ILE A 42 3.23 9.68 1.51
C ILE A 42 4.00 9.71 2.83
N THR A 43 4.96 10.62 2.93
CA THR A 43 5.82 10.79 4.11
C THR A 43 5.13 11.60 5.21
N PRO A 44 5.66 11.60 6.45
CA PRO A 44 5.04 12.32 7.58
C PRO A 44 4.87 13.84 7.37
N ASP A 45 5.65 14.43 6.47
CA ASP A 45 5.52 15.84 6.05
C ASP A 45 4.39 16.08 5.04
N GLY A 46 3.63 15.03 4.69
CA GLY A 46 2.51 15.07 3.75
C GLY A 46 2.92 15.08 2.28
N ARG A 47 4.21 14.98 1.96
CA ARG A 47 4.68 14.95 0.57
C ARG A 47 4.44 13.59 -0.05
N VAL A 48 3.93 13.60 -1.28
CA VAL A 48 3.80 12.40 -2.11
C VAL A 48 5.05 12.28 -2.96
N SER A 49 5.77 11.17 -2.82
CA SER A 49 6.94 10.84 -3.63
C SER A 49 6.70 9.53 -4.37
N PRO A 50 6.97 9.46 -5.68
CA PRO A 50 7.02 8.18 -6.38
C PRO A 50 8.19 7.35 -5.84
N VAL A 51 7.93 6.10 -5.47
CA VAL A 51 9.01 5.17 -5.14
C VAL A 51 9.65 4.74 -6.47
N SER A 52 10.89 5.19 -6.72
CA SER A 52 11.62 4.82 -7.94
C SER A 52 12.09 3.38 -7.85
N ASP A 53 11.64 2.60 -8.82
CA ASP A 53 12.05 1.22 -9.07
C ASP A 53 13.52 1.20 -9.54
N SER A 54 14.35 0.39 -8.88
CA SER A 54 15.78 0.26 -9.21
C SER A 54 16.08 -1.12 -9.79
N ALA A 55 15.45 -1.48 -10.91
CA ALA A 55 15.85 -2.64 -11.69
C ALA A 55 15.56 -2.48 -13.20
N THR A 56 16.50 -2.97 -13.99
CA THR A 56 16.58 -2.82 -15.45
C THR A 56 15.47 -3.58 -16.17
N ARG A 57 14.62 -2.86 -16.92
CA ARG A 57 13.54 -3.41 -17.76
C ARG A 57 14.10 -4.27 -18.91
N LEU A 58 13.89 -5.59 -18.89
CA LEU A 58 14.03 -6.45 -20.08
C LEU A 58 12.65 -6.81 -20.65
N PRO A 59 12.36 -6.55 -21.94
CA PRO A 59 11.08 -6.89 -22.55
C PRO A 59 11.05 -8.37 -22.97
N ASN A 60 9.97 -9.07 -22.62
CA ASN A 60 9.57 -10.41 -23.09
C ASN A 60 9.92 -11.63 -22.21
N ALA A 61 9.52 -11.60 -20.93
CA ALA A 61 9.30 -12.80 -20.14
C ALA A 61 7.85 -12.80 -19.59
N PRO A 62 7.17 -13.96 -19.47
CA PRO A 62 5.80 -14.02 -18.95
C PRO A 62 5.78 -13.49 -17.51
N ALA A 63 4.94 -12.49 -17.28
CA ALA A 63 5.02 -11.55 -16.17
C ALA A 63 4.74 -12.17 -14.80
N LEU A 64 5.81 -12.62 -14.12
CA LEU A 64 5.88 -12.61 -12.66
C LEU A 64 5.86 -11.16 -12.22
N MET A 65 4.78 -10.78 -11.56
CA MET A 65 4.69 -9.46 -10.96
C MET A 65 5.45 -9.47 -9.64
N MET A 66 6.75 -9.21 -9.82
CA MET A 66 7.72 -8.62 -8.90
C MET A 66 8.35 -9.57 -7.87
N GLU A 67 9.30 -10.36 -8.39
CA GLU A 67 10.42 -10.87 -7.61
C GLU A 67 11.46 -9.76 -7.29
N GLU A 68 11.31 -8.55 -7.88
CA GLU A 68 12.30 -7.46 -7.83
C GLU A 68 11.81 -6.12 -7.24
N ASP A 69 10.50 -5.87 -7.05
CA ASP A 69 9.99 -4.63 -6.42
C ASP A 69 9.98 -4.74 -4.89
N ILE A 70 11.18 -4.71 -4.34
CA ILE A 70 11.39 -4.61 -2.90
C ILE A 70 11.46 -3.13 -2.55
N ILE A 71 10.40 -2.58 -1.96
CA ILE A 71 10.45 -1.21 -1.44
C ILE A 71 11.41 -1.18 -0.24
N SER A 72 12.41 -0.31 -0.30
CA SER A 72 13.30 -0.02 0.83
C SER A 72 13.38 1.49 1.04
N CYS A 73 13.20 1.94 2.28
CA CYS A 73 13.25 3.36 2.60
C CYS A 73 13.50 3.57 4.10
N ALA A 74 13.77 4.82 4.48
CA ALA A 74 13.70 5.21 5.88
C ALA A 74 12.23 5.21 6.34
N LEU A 75 12.00 4.77 7.58
CA LEU A 75 10.73 4.96 8.28
C LEU A 75 10.95 6.10 9.28
N GLN A 76 10.43 7.28 8.93
CA GLN A 76 10.48 8.48 9.75
C GLN A 76 9.41 8.42 10.83
N GLU A 77 9.63 9.08 11.97
CA GLU A 77 8.61 9.24 13.00
C GLU A 77 7.37 9.94 12.47
N GLY A 78 6.18 9.46 12.87
CA GLY A 78 4.88 9.90 12.37
C GLY A 78 4.26 8.94 11.35
N GLU A 79 3.35 9.47 10.53
CA GLU A 79 2.55 8.68 9.59
C GLU A 79 3.27 8.54 8.24
N THR A 80 3.51 7.30 7.82
CA THR A 80 3.95 6.99 6.45
C THR A 80 2.94 6.07 5.79
N THR A 81 2.44 6.44 4.61
CA THR A 81 1.47 5.61 3.88
C THR A 81 1.99 5.25 2.49
N PHE A 82 1.89 3.97 2.14
CA PHE A 82 2.14 3.46 0.79
C PHE A 82 0.83 3.08 0.12
N ILE A 83 0.64 3.50 -1.13
CA ILE A 83 -0.43 3.00 -2.00
C ILE A 83 0.24 2.25 -3.15
N ILE A 84 -0.01 0.95 -3.21
CA ILE A 84 0.66 0.02 -4.12
C ILE A 84 -0.38 -0.47 -5.13
N PRO A 85 -0.30 -0.05 -6.40
CA PRO A 85 -1.12 -0.62 -7.46
C PRO A 85 -0.61 -2.01 -7.85
N LEU A 86 -1.52 -2.95 -8.06
CA LEU A 86 -1.24 -4.24 -8.68
C LEU A 86 -1.63 -4.15 -10.16
N PRO A 87 -0.86 -4.66 -11.12
CA PRO A 87 -1.23 -4.49 -12.54
C PRO A 87 -2.50 -5.20 -12.99
N LYS A 88 -2.94 -6.22 -12.27
CA LYS A 88 -4.31 -6.74 -12.33
C LYS A 88 -4.82 -6.98 -10.91
N ALA A 89 -6.15 -7.01 -10.75
CA ALA A 89 -6.74 -7.51 -9.52
C ALA A 89 -6.23 -8.95 -9.30
N ALA A 90 -5.80 -9.23 -8.08
CA ALA A 90 -5.18 -10.51 -7.75
C ALA A 90 -5.50 -10.91 -6.32
N VAL A 91 -5.53 -12.22 -6.09
CA VAL A 91 -5.57 -12.80 -4.75
C VAL A 91 -4.17 -12.74 -4.15
N LEU A 92 -4.07 -12.17 -2.96
CA LEU A 92 -2.84 -12.06 -2.19
C LEU A 92 -2.63 -13.33 -1.35
N ASP A 93 -1.37 -13.71 -1.15
CA ASP A 93 -0.95 -14.81 -0.28
C ASP A 93 -0.27 -14.26 0.98
N ARG A 94 0.74 -13.38 0.81
CA ARG A 94 1.55 -12.91 1.94
C ARG A 94 1.98 -11.47 1.83
N PHE A 95 2.16 -10.85 2.99
CA PHE A 95 2.87 -9.60 3.17
C PHE A 95 4.15 -9.82 3.95
N ILE A 96 5.26 -9.28 3.45
CA ILE A 96 6.57 -9.31 4.11
C ILE A 96 7.03 -7.89 4.39
N PHE A 97 7.45 -7.65 5.63
CA PHE A 97 8.11 -6.41 6.06
C PHE A 97 9.38 -6.74 6.87
N ILE A 98 10.53 -6.14 6.49
CA ILE A 98 11.82 -6.29 7.16
C ILE A 98 12.27 -4.95 7.75
N ASN A 99 12.09 -4.82 9.06
CA ASN A 99 12.60 -3.72 9.90
C ASN A 99 14.09 -3.94 10.17
N GLN A 100 14.95 -3.13 9.54
CA GLN A 100 16.39 -3.29 9.64
C GLN A 100 16.84 -3.22 11.09
N ASN A 101 17.52 -4.28 11.55
CA ASN A 101 18.03 -4.42 12.91
C ASN A 101 16.98 -4.18 14.01
N ALA A 102 15.68 -4.36 13.69
CA ALA A 102 14.58 -4.01 14.57
C ALA A 102 14.66 -2.57 15.14
N SER A 103 15.19 -1.65 14.33
CA SER A 103 15.51 -0.28 14.75
C SER A 103 14.28 0.60 14.93
N ALA A 104 13.28 0.43 14.06
CA ALA A 104 12.03 1.19 14.11
C ALA A 104 11.05 0.58 15.13
N CYS A 105 10.25 1.43 15.76
CA CYS A 105 9.12 1.02 16.61
C CYS A 105 7.84 1.76 16.20
N GLY A 106 6.69 1.12 16.38
CA GLY A 106 5.38 1.69 16.13
C GLY A 106 4.36 0.62 15.78
N GLU A 107 3.44 0.94 14.88
CA GLU A 107 2.40 0.04 14.41
C GLU A 107 2.09 0.25 12.93
N PHE A 108 1.57 -0.79 12.27
CA PHE A 108 1.12 -0.68 10.89
C PHE A 108 -0.20 -1.42 10.66
N ASN A 109 -0.92 -1.04 9.61
CA ASN A 109 -2.11 -1.75 9.15
C ASN A 109 -2.11 -1.93 7.64
N ILE A 110 -2.96 -2.84 7.17
CA ILE A 110 -3.13 -3.18 5.75
C ILE A 110 -4.59 -2.96 5.38
N ALA A 111 -4.82 -2.22 4.31
CA ALA A 111 -6.14 -2.07 3.71
C ALA A 111 -6.08 -2.27 2.19
N ILE A 112 -7.22 -2.57 1.58
CA ILE A 112 -7.33 -2.90 0.16
C ILE A 112 -8.48 -2.17 -0.53
N SER A 113 -8.38 -2.07 -1.84
CA SER A 113 -9.47 -1.62 -2.71
C SER A 113 -9.32 -2.18 -4.14
N ASN A 114 -10.43 -2.20 -4.87
CA ASN A 114 -10.45 -2.47 -6.31
C ASN A 114 -10.39 -1.20 -7.17
N SER A 115 -10.43 -0.03 -6.53
CA SER A 115 -10.29 1.27 -7.18
C SER A 115 -9.15 2.05 -6.56
N HIS A 116 -8.53 2.95 -7.34
CA HIS A 116 -7.60 3.92 -6.77
C HIS A 116 -8.37 4.86 -5.82
N LEU A 117 -7.85 5.06 -4.62
CA LEU A 117 -8.48 5.87 -3.58
C LEU A 117 -7.43 6.77 -2.92
N PRO A 118 -7.79 8.00 -2.53
CA PRO A 118 -6.94 8.81 -1.67
C PRO A 118 -6.60 8.10 -0.36
N ALA A 119 -5.41 8.34 0.20
CA ALA A 119 -4.94 7.64 1.41
C ALA A 119 -5.91 7.73 2.62
N GLY A 120 -6.48 8.91 2.84
CA GLY A 120 -7.46 9.19 3.91
C GLY A 120 -8.90 8.77 3.58
N SER A 121 -9.15 8.09 2.47
CA SER A 121 -10.50 7.67 2.08
C SER A 121 -11.07 6.66 3.09
N PRO A 122 -12.32 6.81 3.56
CA PRO A 122 -12.96 5.81 4.41
C PRO A 122 -13.40 4.57 3.61
N LYS A 123 -13.23 4.56 2.27
CA LYS A 123 -13.63 3.45 1.39
C LYS A 123 -12.56 2.34 1.31
N TRP A 124 -11.43 2.50 1.98
CA TRP A 124 -10.44 1.44 2.13
C TRP A 124 -11.02 0.32 3.01
N THR A 125 -10.93 -0.93 2.55
CA THR A 125 -11.34 -2.09 3.34
C THR A 125 -10.15 -2.60 4.12
N GLN A 126 -10.20 -2.54 5.45
CA GLN A 126 -9.12 -3.04 6.29
C GLN A 126 -9.08 -4.58 6.24
N VAL A 127 -7.88 -5.14 5.99
CA VAL A 127 -7.69 -6.59 5.86
C VAL A 127 -7.62 -7.24 7.24
N ASP A 128 -6.89 -6.61 8.15
CA ASP A 128 -6.74 -7.09 9.52
C ASP A 128 -6.37 -5.93 10.45
N GLY A 129 -6.43 -6.18 11.76
CA GLY A 129 -6.19 -5.18 12.81
C GLY A 129 -4.85 -4.45 12.74
N ILE A 130 -4.62 -3.56 13.70
CA ILE A 130 -3.37 -2.82 13.83
C ILE A 130 -2.28 -3.75 14.38
N ILE A 131 -1.11 -3.75 13.75
CA ILE A 131 -0.01 -4.67 14.03
C ILE A 131 1.15 -3.89 14.63
N PRO A 132 1.44 -4.03 15.94
CA PRO A 132 2.57 -3.39 16.55
C PRO A 132 3.88 -4.02 16.07
N PHE A 133 4.88 -3.18 15.83
CA PHE A 133 6.25 -3.58 15.58
C PHE A 133 7.18 -2.88 16.57
N ALA A 134 7.80 -3.66 17.44
CA ALA A 134 8.88 -3.19 18.30
C ALA A 134 9.85 -4.36 18.52
N HIS A 135 11.15 -4.12 18.40
CA HIS A 135 12.18 -5.14 18.64
C HIS A 135 12.05 -6.42 17.78
N LYS A 136 11.31 -6.36 16.67
CA LYS A 136 11.11 -7.48 15.73
C LYS A 136 11.57 -7.09 14.34
N ARG A 137 12.38 -7.96 13.75
CA ARG A 137 13.03 -7.72 12.45
C ARG A 137 12.17 -8.12 11.25
N LEU A 138 11.46 -9.25 11.34
CA LEU A 138 10.72 -9.82 10.22
C LEU A 138 9.24 -9.95 10.58
N PHE A 139 8.39 -9.43 9.70
CA PHE A 139 6.96 -9.61 9.70
C PHE A 139 6.59 -10.39 8.45
N ASN A 140 5.86 -11.49 8.65
CA ASN A 140 5.35 -12.34 7.58
C ASN A 140 3.89 -12.64 7.91
N LEU A 141 3.00 -11.95 7.21
CA LEU A 141 1.56 -12.01 7.45
C LEU A 141 0.90 -12.75 6.30
N SER A 142 -0.02 -13.64 6.65
CA SER A 142 -0.90 -14.29 5.69
C SER A 142 -1.97 -13.30 5.24
N LEU A 143 -2.15 -13.19 3.93
CA LEU A 143 -3.22 -12.47 3.25
C LEU A 143 -4.11 -13.42 2.44
N LEU A 144 -4.07 -14.72 2.73
CA LEU A 144 -4.81 -15.75 1.99
C LEU A 144 -6.28 -15.38 1.76
N GLY A 145 -6.70 -15.40 0.49
CA GLY A 145 -8.07 -15.12 0.08
C GLY A 145 -8.42 -13.62 -0.03
N VAL A 146 -7.46 -12.73 0.22
CA VAL A 146 -7.64 -11.28 0.06
C VAL A 146 -7.46 -10.92 -1.41
N GLU A 147 -8.53 -10.49 -2.09
CA GLU A 147 -8.46 -10.01 -3.46
C GLU A 147 -8.41 -8.48 -3.50
N ALA A 148 -7.46 -7.92 -4.26
CA ALA A 148 -7.33 -6.47 -4.40
C ALA A 148 -6.71 -6.08 -5.75
N LYS A 149 -6.97 -4.83 -6.17
CA LYS A 149 -6.21 -4.13 -7.22
C LYS A 149 -5.23 -3.12 -6.64
N TYR A 150 -5.54 -2.56 -5.47
CA TYR A 150 -4.73 -1.59 -4.74
C TYR A 150 -4.57 -2.04 -3.29
N VAL A 151 -3.35 -1.92 -2.77
CA VAL A 151 -3.04 -2.18 -1.35
C VAL A 151 -2.56 -0.88 -0.72
N LYS A 152 -3.13 -0.52 0.43
CA LYS A 152 -2.68 0.57 1.28
C LYS A 152 -1.99 0.00 2.51
N LEU A 153 -0.79 0.50 2.80
CA LEU A 153 -0.04 0.20 4.00
C LEU A 153 0.20 1.49 4.76
N SER A 154 -0.30 1.59 5.98
CA SER A 154 -0.12 2.76 6.83
C SER A 154 0.71 2.39 8.04
N PHE A 155 1.81 3.12 8.24
CA PHE A 155 2.73 2.98 9.37
C PHE A 155 2.60 4.22 10.26
N HIS A 156 2.28 3.99 11.53
CA HIS A 156 2.50 4.96 12.59
C HIS A 156 3.84 4.63 13.27
N VAL A 157 4.86 5.45 13.08
CA VAL A 157 6.21 5.20 13.57
C VAL A 157 6.47 6.07 14.80
N GLU A 158 6.69 5.43 15.95
CA GLU A 158 7.05 6.09 17.21
C GLU A 158 8.56 6.31 17.36
N LYS A 159 9.36 5.43 16.74
CA LYS A 159 10.82 5.52 16.72
C LYS A 159 11.31 5.27 15.32
N ALA A 160 12.05 6.24 14.77
CA ALA A 160 12.57 6.14 13.42
C ALA A 160 13.51 4.95 13.22
N GLY A 161 13.56 4.44 12.00
CA GLY A 161 14.49 3.40 11.59
C GLY A 161 14.49 3.20 10.09
N ARG A 162 14.88 2.01 9.64
CA ARG A 162 14.96 1.70 8.21
C ARG A 162 14.21 0.43 7.88
N MET A 163 13.41 0.50 6.83
CA MET A 163 12.83 -0.66 6.19
C MET A 163 13.75 -1.12 5.06
N THR A 164 14.17 -2.38 5.12
CA THR A 164 15.04 -2.97 4.09
C THR A 164 14.24 -3.71 3.02
N ARG A 165 13.02 -4.12 3.34
CA ARG A 165 12.14 -4.79 2.40
C ARG A 165 10.69 -4.66 2.82
N LEU A 166 9.86 -4.38 1.83
CA LEU A 166 8.42 -4.52 1.87
C LEU A 166 8.00 -5.24 0.58
N GLY A 167 7.17 -6.27 0.70
CA GLY A 167 6.75 -7.07 -0.44
C GLY A 167 5.37 -7.69 -0.26
N LEU A 168 4.66 -7.84 -1.37
CA LEU A 168 3.33 -8.45 -1.46
C LEU A 168 3.42 -9.65 -2.42
N TYR A 169 3.03 -10.82 -1.93
CA TYR A 169 3.00 -12.06 -2.70
C TYR A 169 1.56 -12.36 -3.10
N ARG A 170 1.39 -12.88 -4.32
CA ARG A 170 0.09 -13.32 -4.86
C ARG A 170 -0.02 -14.83 -4.74
N ASP A 171 -1.25 -15.32 -4.67
CA ASP A 171 -1.49 -16.75 -4.88
C ASP A 171 -1.28 -17.04 -6.38
N GLU A 172 -0.25 -17.80 -6.72
CA GLU A 172 0.12 -18.12 -8.13
C GLU A 172 -0.79 -19.16 -8.79
N LYS A 173 -2.02 -19.32 -8.31
CA LYS A 173 -2.99 -20.23 -8.91
C LYS A 173 -3.76 -19.56 -10.05
N GLU A 174 -3.11 -19.31 -11.19
CA GLU A 174 -3.83 -19.10 -12.46
C GLU A 174 -3.19 -19.84 -13.66
N GLN A 175 -4.00 -20.75 -14.24
CA GLN A 175 -3.90 -21.42 -15.56
C GLN A 175 -2.83 -22.51 -15.81
N SER A 176 -2.96 -23.67 -15.16
CA SER A 176 -2.76 -24.96 -15.86
C SER A 176 -4.10 -25.48 -16.37
N GLY A 177 -4.75 -24.69 -17.22
CA GLY A 177 -5.97 -25.04 -17.94
C GLY A 177 -5.72 -25.07 -19.45
N LYS A 178 -4.66 -25.74 -19.91
CA LYS A 178 -4.50 -26.06 -21.34
C LYS A 178 -5.37 -27.27 -21.66
N ILE A 179 -6.60 -26.95 -22.03
CA ILE A 179 -7.51 -27.64 -22.95
C ILE A 179 -6.84 -28.86 -23.64
N ALA A 180 -7.17 -30.07 -23.22
CA ALA A 180 -7.01 -31.24 -24.06
C ALA A 180 -8.14 -31.19 -25.09
N GLN A 181 -7.85 -30.73 -26.31
CA GLN A 181 -8.76 -30.85 -27.44
C GLN A 181 -8.11 -31.68 -28.54
N VAL A 182 -8.86 -32.70 -28.96
CA VAL A 182 -8.83 -33.44 -30.23
C VAL A 182 -7.77 -34.54 -30.37
N ALA A 183 -8.21 -35.78 -30.11
CA ALA A 183 -8.15 -36.85 -31.11
C ALA A 183 -9.29 -37.85 -30.84
N GLU A 184 -10.51 -37.46 -31.19
CA GLU A 184 -11.50 -38.44 -31.62
C GLU A 184 -11.23 -38.68 -33.10
N LEU A 185 -10.54 -39.79 -33.41
CA LEU A 185 -10.49 -40.32 -34.76
C LEU A 185 -10.94 -41.78 -34.70
N SER A 186 -12.17 -41.92 -35.15
CA SER A 186 -12.95 -43.11 -35.48
C SER A 186 -12.16 -44.39 -35.76
N ALA A 187 -12.59 -45.47 -35.11
CA ALA A 187 -12.47 -46.81 -35.67
C ALA A 187 -13.21 -46.86 -37.03
N PRO A 188 -12.76 -47.72 -37.96
CA PRO A 188 -13.68 -48.79 -38.37
C PRO A 188 -13.02 -50.13 -38.68
N ALA A 189 -13.85 -51.14 -38.43
CA ALA A 189 -14.10 -52.37 -39.19
C ALA A 189 -13.03 -53.46 -39.30
N GLU A 190 -13.51 -54.66 -38.97
CA GLU A 190 -12.97 -56.00 -39.21
C GLU A 190 -12.61 -56.26 -40.68
N GLU A 191 -11.53 -57.01 -40.88
CA GLU A 191 -11.51 -58.23 -41.70
C GLU A 191 -10.42 -59.18 -41.20
#